data_AF-A0AA38PGU3-F1
#
_entry.id   AF-A0AA38PGU3-F1
#
_cell.length_a   1.000
_cell.length_b   1.000
_cell.length_c   1.000
_cell.angle_alpha   90.00
_cell.angle_beta   90.00
_cell.angle_gamma   90.00
#
_symmetry.space_group_name_H-M   'P 1'
#
loop_
_entity.id
_entity.type
_entity.pdbx_description
1 polymer ?
#
loop_
_entity_poly.entity_id
_entity_poly.type
_entity_poly.pdbx_seq_one_letter_code
_entity_poly.pdbx_strand_id
1 'polypeptide(L)'
;MARGNVAQFKLKLKKIYTRITRNRLTAVFFLFGFFHCFAQGIIQSLLFVLDSQYYTLLFDITQAAQIPPSNHTNLLHVSGGGYTLELCDYIPHNATNCETIFDSRNTSNVVADDPDNDAQLKGEIILSQLKSQSFSIAAEGTSPSLPVTQITFEAAEDAGTVNMSALCTETLLYPTQHFQNNKREEIAFMFLQFWLFVLSVIAMIHDSVPHVLTVFTTRILLTAWSIYSLWRTEWQQSVFQTMIETPGSPCSIALFEGSGGYFAVRVLYEIPDLILNCTALGISAFLSWTLLRTYNTETFTYVGAPKAITDLYKYFLALQVCLQLEAFVIITAAGLWIDQLFNTYIHTISQHTLVYEVIVILYAVLLGPWLVMAWYGIRHEHRSVTLAFIAGGGLFLLGSLLMFTSDIYRWMFYAWPCLGCFITASIVLLVSTVVLGVVCLRNFDKGLAHYLHAQATLSSSDFAPEVFTRDVESTYSKDDDDLEKLKVSLKSRVQSQNGDFTTYYLPNLGRESYLSR
;
A
#
# COMPACT_ATOMS: atom_id res chain seq x y z
N MET A 1 -1.95 -22.49 -33.77
CA MET A 1 -1.40 -22.00 -32.49
C MET A 1 -2.47 -21.66 -31.44
N ALA A 2 -3.56 -20.94 -31.76
CA ALA A 2 -4.53 -20.49 -30.74
C ALA A 2 -5.23 -21.61 -29.92
N ARG A 3 -5.56 -22.78 -30.51
CA ARG A 3 -6.20 -23.90 -29.79
C ARG A 3 -5.32 -24.54 -28.69
N GLY A 4 -4.00 -24.53 -28.87
CA GLY A 4 -3.06 -25.08 -27.87
C GLY A 4 -3.00 -24.22 -26.61
N ASN A 5 -3.00 -22.89 -26.78
CA ASN A 5 -2.92 -21.94 -25.67
C ASN A 5 -4.16 -22.02 -24.77
N VAL A 6 -5.35 -22.21 -25.34
CA VAL A 6 -6.61 -22.36 -24.57
C VAL A 6 -6.60 -23.64 -23.74
N ALA A 7 -6.12 -24.77 -24.29
CA ALA A 7 -6.05 -26.03 -23.55
C ALA A 7 -5.04 -25.97 -22.39
N GLN A 8 -3.86 -25.39 -22.62
CA GLN A 8 -2.87 -25.17 -21.56
C GLN A 8 -3.39 -24.24 -20.47
N PHE A 9 -4.10 -23.16 -20.84
CA PHE A 9 -4.71 -22.24 -19.88
C PHE A 9 -5.79 -22.93 -19.04
N LYS A 10 -6.68 -23.72 -19.65
CA LYS A 10 -7.69 -24.52 -18.93
C LYS A 10 -7.06 -25.52 -17.96
N LEU A 11 -5.97 -26.19 -18.35
CA LEU A 11 -5.23 -27.10 -17.47
C LEU A 11 -4.59 -26.35 -16.29
N LYS A 12 -4.01 -25.17 -16.53
CA LYS A 12 -3.45 -24.31 -15.45
C LYS A 12 -4.56 -23.86 -14.48
N LEU A 13 -5.70 -23.39 -15.00
CA LEU A 13 -6.85 -23.01 -14.18
C LEU A 13 -7.39 -24.19 -13.37
N LYS A 14 -7.51 -25.37 -13.97
CA LYS A 14 -7.96 -26.58 -13.25
C LYS A 14 -7.01 -26.93 -12.11
N LYS A 15 -5.70 -26.86 -12.34
CA LYS A 15 -4.69 -27.09 -11.29
C LYS A 15 -4.81 -26.07 -10.14
N ILE A 16 -4.96 -24.79 -10.47
CA ILE A 16 -5.16 -23.72 -9.48
C ILE A 16 -6.44 -23.96 -8.68
N TYR A 17 -7.55 -24.26 -9.36
CA TYR A 17 -8.83 -24.55 -8.72
C TYR A 17 -8.74 -25.75 -7.78
N THR A 18 -8.14 -26.85 -8.22
CA THR A 18 -7.93 -28.04 -7.38
C THR A 18 -7.08 -27.73 -6.16
N ARG A 19 -6.02 -26.91 -6.28
CA ARG A 19 -5.18 -26.53 -5.12
C ARG A 19 -5.94 -25.66 -4.13
N ILE A 20 -6.66 -24.64 -4.61
CA ILE A 20 -7.45 -23.72 -3.76
C ILE A 20 -8.53 -24.50 -3.00
N THR A 21 -9.21 -25.44 -3.66
CA THR A 21 -10.31 -26.22 -3.07
C THR A 21 -9.85 -27.39 -2.22
N ARG A 22 -8.58 -27.80 -2.29
CA ARG A 22 -8.05 -28.95 -1.53
C ARG A 22 -8.03 -28.68 -0.03
N ASN A 23 -7.63 -27.48 0.38
CA ASN A 23 -7.52 -27.11 1.78
C ASN A 23 -8.61 -26.08 2.16
N ARG A 24 -9.43 -26.41 3.17
CA ARG A 24 -10.48 -25.51 3.67
C ARG A 24 -9.89 -24.17 4.11
N LEU A 25 -8.69 -24.16 4.67
CA LEU A 25 -8.02 -22.95 5.14
C LEU A 25 -7.59 -22.04 3.98
N THR A 26 -7.06 -22.60 2.89
CA THR A 26 -6.70 -21.83 1.70
C THR A 26 -7.94 -21.27 0.99
N ALA A 27 -9.02 -22.06 0.93
CA ALA A 27 -10.29 -21.59 0.37
C ALA A 27 -10.86 -20.41 1.18
N VAL A 28 -10.85 -20.49 2.51
CA VAL A 28 -11.29 -19.39 3.39
C VAL A 28 -10.40 -18.16 3.21
N PHE A 29 -9.08 -18.32 3.15
CA PHE A 29 -8.16 -17.20 2.92
C PHE A 29 -8.38 -16.53 1.57
N PHE A 30 -8.59 -17.31 0.50
CA PHE A 30 -8.91 -16.77 -0.82
C PHE A 30 -10.20 -15.97 -0.81
N LEU A 31 -11.28 -16.55 -0.27
CA LEU A 31 -12.57 -15.87 -0.20
C LEU A 31 -12.48 -14.60 0.64
N PHE A 32 -11.80 -14.67 1.78
CA PHE A 32 -11.56 -13.50 2.61
C PHE A 32 -10.79 -12.41 1.87
N GLY A 33 -9.65 -12.75 1.27
CA GLY A 33 -8.83 -11.79 0.51
C GLY A 33 -9.58 -11.19 -0.69
N PHE A 34 -10.41 -11.98 -1.36
CA PHE A 34 -11.28 -11.51 -2.43
C PHE A 34 -12.30 -10.50 -1.92
N PHE A 35 -13.14 -10.87 -0.95
CA PHE A 35 -14.18 -9.97 -0.42
C PHE A 35 -13.58 -8.73 0.23
N HIS A 36 -12.46 -8.87 0.93
CA HIS A 36 -11.74 -7.76 1.54
C HIS A 36 -11.19 -6.78 0.50
N CYS A 37 -10.54 -7.28 -0.56
CA CYS A 37 -10.06 -6.44 -1.66
C CYS A 37 -11.19 -5.64 -2.32
N PHE A 38 -12.35 -6.28 -2.56
CA PHE A 38 -13.50 -5.58 -3.15
C PHE A 38 -14.13 -4.58 -2.19
N ALA A 39 -14.33 -4.95 -0.92
CA ALA A 39 -14.91 -4.05 0.08
C ALA A 39 -14.04 -2.80 0.27
N GLN A 40 -12.72 -3.01 0.43
CA GLN A 40 -11.78 -1.90 0.57
C GLN A 40 -11.65 -1.09 -0.73
N GLY A 41 -11.61 -1.75 -1.89
CA GLY A 41 -11.61 -1.05 -3.18
C GLY A 41 -12.85 -0.16 -3.37
N ILE A 42 -14.03 -0.60 -2.92
CA ILE A 42 -15.27 0.21 -2.97
C ILE A 42 -15.14 1.43 -2.05
N ILE A 43 -14.69 1.26 -0.80
CA ILE A 43 -14.56 2.38 0.14
C ILE A 43 -13.55 3.41 -0.37
N GLN A 44 -12.39 2.96 -0.87
CA GLN A 44 -11.37 3.83 -1.46
C GLN A 44 -11.89 4.55 -2.72
N SER A 45 -12.75 3.88 -3.51
CA SER A 45 -13.42 4.52 -4.65
C SER A 45 -14.43 5.60 -4.22
N LEU A 46 -15.14 5.38 -3.11
CA LEU A 46 -16.06 6.38 -2.56
C LEU A 46 -15.31 7.60 -1.99
N LEU A 47 -14.20 7.37 -1.28
CA LEU A 47 -13.30 8.44 -0.82
C LEU A 47 -12.75 9.23 -2.00
N PHE A 48 -12.29 8.55 -3.06
CA PHE A 48 -11.83 9.19 -4.30
C PHE A 48 -12.92 10.06 -4.94
N VAL A 49 -14.17 9.58 -5.05
CA VAL A 49 -15.28 10.36 -5.63
C VAL A 49 -15.56 11.59 -4.78
N LEU A 50 -15.59 11.45 -3.46
CA LEU A 50 -15.79 12.57 -2.53
C LEU A 50 -14.70 13.63 -2.71
N ASP A 51 -13.42 13.23 -2.67
CA ASP A 51 -12.30 14.15 -2.86
C ASP A 51 -12.31 14.81 -4.24
N SER A 52 -12.68 14.06 -5.28
CA SER A 52 -12.74 14.59 -6.64
C SER A 52 -13.86 15.63 -6.80
N GLN A 53 -15.02 15.45 -6.16
CA GLN A 53 -16.12 16.41 -6.25
C GLN A 53 -15.74 17.76 -5.63
N TYR A 54 -15.18 17.73 -4.41
CA TYR A 54 -14.74 18.95 -3.74
C TYR A 54 -13.52 19.57 -4.40
N TYR A 55 -12.58 18.76 -4.91
CA TYR A 55 -11.47 19.26 -5.73
C TYR A 55 -11.98 20.02 -6.95
N THR A 56 -12.91 19.47 -7.73
CA THR A 56 -13.42 20.13 -8.94
C THR A 56 -14.12 21.44 -8.59
N LEU A 57 -14.98 21.46 -7.56
CA LEU A 57 -15.64 22.69 -7.11
C LEU A 57 -14.62 23.78 -6.77
N LEU A 58 -13.63 23.47 -5.93
CA LEU A 58 -12.66 24.46 -5.50
C LEU A 58 -11.69 24.86 -6.63
N PHE A 59 -11.36 23.92 -7.51
CA PHE A 59 -10.57 24.19 -8.71
C PHE A 59 -11.30 25.17 -9.63
N ASP A 60 -12.60 25.00 -9.86
CA ASP A 60 -13.38 25.92 -10.70
C ASP A 60 -13.46 27.33 -10.08
N ILE A 61 -13.61 27.43 -8.75
CA ILE A 61 -13.59 28.71 -8.02
C ILE A 61 -12.22 29.39 -8.15
N THR A 62 -11.14 28.67 -7.88
CA THR A 62 -9.77 29.21 -7.94
C THR A 62 -9.32 29.53 -9.36
N GLN A 63 -9.81 28.80 -10.36
CA GLN A 63 -9.60 29.10 -11.77
C GLN A 63 -10.36 30.35 -12.21
N ALA A 64 -11.63 30.50 -11.80
CA ALA A 64 -12.42 31.70 -12.07
C ALA A 64 -11.82 32.95 -11.40
N ALA A 65 -11.16 32.77 -10.26
CA ALA A 65 -10.38 33.81 -9.57
C ALA A 65 -9.13 34.26 -10.33
N GLN A 66 -8.76 33.54 -11.41
CA GLN A 66 -7.53 33.76 -12.16
C GLN A 66 -6.27 33.70 -11.29
N ILE A 67 -6.26 32.85 -10.26
CA ILE A 67 -5.07 32.63 -9.44
C ILE A 67 -3.96 32.07 -10.36
N PRO A 68 -2.77 32.69 -10.39
CA PRO A 68 -1.67 32.21 -11.22
C PRO A 68 -1.35 30.74 -10.94
N PRO A 69 -1.11 29.90 -11.96
CA PRO A 69 -0.89 28.46 -11.76
C PRO A 69 0.46 28.14 -11.08
N SER A 70 1.34 29.13 -10.88
CA SER A 70 2.55 29.02 -10.05
C SER A 70 2.27 29.21 -8.56
N ASN A 71 1.14 29.81 -8.21
CA ASN A 71 0.83 30.10 -6.81
C ASN A 71 0.48 28.80 -6.08
N HIS A 72 1.00 28.68 -4.87
CA HIS A 72 0.74 27.56 -3.99
C HIS A 72 0.76 27.99 -2.53
N THR A 73 0.20 27.15 -1.68
CA THR A 73 0.02 27.49 -0.28
C THR A 73 1.04 26.79 0.61
N ASN A 74 1.40 27.45 1.70
CA ASN A 74 2.28 26.94 2.74
C ASN A 74 1.65 27.17 4.11
N LEU A 75 1.33 26.08 4.80
CA LEU A 75 0.76 26.13 6.14
C LEU A 75 1.87 26.02 7.19
N LEU A 76 2.15 27.11 7.89
CA LEU A 76 3.16 27.17 8.94
C LEU A 76 2.52 27.08 10.32
N HIS A 77 3.10 26.25 11.19
CA HIS A 77 2.75 26.22 12.61
C HIS A 77 3.55 27.27 13.36
N VAL A 78 2.88 28.12 14.14
CA VAL A 78 3.55 29.19 14.87
C VAL A 78 3.85 28.77 16.31
N SER A 79 5.03 29.13 16.80
CA SER A 79 5.41 28.92 18.20
C SER A 79 4.46 29.68 19.12
N GLY A 80 3.71 28.95 19.96
CA GLY A 80 2.67 29.52 20.84
C GLY A 80 1.24 29.08 20.51
N GLY A 81 1.06 28.25 19.48
CA GLY A 81 -0.25 27.81 19.03
C GLY A 81 -0.78 28.69 17.89
N GLY A 82 -1.58 28.09 17.02
CA GLY A 82 -2.07 28.70 15.79
C GLY A 82 -1.21 28.39 14.57
N TYR A 83 -1.70 28.85 13.42
CA TYR A 83 -1.09 28.67 12.11
C TYR A 83 -1.23 29.93 11.27
N THR A 84 -0.28 30.09 10.36
CA THR A 84 -0.27 31.10 9.31
C THR A 84 -0.31 30.39 7.96
N LEU A 85 -1.21 30.83 7.08
CA LEU A 85 -1.25 30.39 5.70
C LEU A 85 -0.58 31.46 4.84
N GLU A 86 0.43 31.03 4.10
CA GLU A 86 1.14 31.87 3.14
C GLU A 86 0.81 31.42 1.71
N LEU A 87 0.66 32.39 0.81
CA LEU A 87 0.58 32.20 -0.63
C LEU A 87 1.94 32.52 -1.24
N CYS A 88 2.56 31.53 -1.87
CA CYS A 88 3.90 31.65 -2.45
C CYS A 88 3.87 31.36 -3.95
N ASP A 89 4.77 31.95 -4.72
CA ASP A 89 4.91 31.71 -6.17
C ASP A 89 6.15 30.88 -6.55
N TYR A 90 7.03 30.61 -5.57
CA TYR A 90 8.31 29.94 -5.78
C TYR A 90 8.73 29.06 -4.59
N ILE A 91 9.54 28.02 -4.87
CA ILE A 91 10.13 27.12 -3.87
C ILE A 91 11.66 27.12 -4.06
N PRO A 92 12.49 27.32 -3.01
CA PRO A 92 12.13 27.39 -1.58
C PRO A 92 11.42 28.68 -1.17
N HIS A 93 10.59 28.57 -0.14
CA HIS A 93 9.87 29.71 0.43
C HIS A 93 10.83 30.70 1.08
N ASN A 94 10.76 31.95 0.66
CA ASN A 94 11.44 33.08 1.28
C ASN A 94 10.38 34.12 1.66
N ALA A 95 10.63 34.89 2.71
CA ALA A 95 9.72 35.93 3.20
C ALA A 95 9.40 37.00 2.14
N THR A 96 10.20 37.12 1.08
CA THR A 96 9.96 38.06 -0.03
C THR A 96 9.02 37.53 -1.11
N ASN A 97 8.83 36.20 -1.18
CA ASN A 97 8.11 35.52 -2.27
C ASN A 97 6.80 34.89 -1.77
N CYS A 98 6.47 35.13 -0.51
CA CYS A 98 5.31 34.58 0.16
C CYS A 98 4.55 35.70 0.84
N GLU A 99 3.24 35.76 0.63
CA GLU A 99 2.34 36.70 1.27
C GLU A 99 1.47 35.97 2.30
N THR A 100 1.37 36.50 3.51
CA THR A 100 0.49 35.93 4.53
C THR A 100 -0.96 36.28 4.22
N ILE A 101 -1.73 35.30 3.78
CA ILE A 101 -3.16 35.45 3.47
C ILE A 101 -4.06 35.17 4.68
N PHE A 102 -3.56 34.43 5.67
CA PHE A 102 -4.28 34.17 6.91
C PHE A 102 -3.32 34.00 8.12
N ASP A 103 -3.62 34.63 9.24
CA ASP A 103 -2.97 34.38 10.54
C ASP A 103 -4.04 34.21 11.62
N SER A 104 -4.17 32.98 12.14
CA SER A 104 -5.12 32.64 13.20
C SER A 104 -4.99 33.46 14.50
N ARG A 105 -3.86 34.15 14.71
CA ARG A 105 -3.63 35.00 15.90
C ARG A 105 -4.04 36.45 15.67
N ASN A 106 -4.19 36.87 14.41
CA ASN A 106 -4.51 38.24 14.07
C ASN A 106 -6.03 38.41 13.95
N THR A 107 -6.68 38.80 15.04
CA THR A 107 -8.12 39.11 15.07
C THR A 107 -8.47 40.46 14.43
N SER A 108 -7.48 41.21 13.94
CA SER A 108 -7.67 42.59 13.44
C SER A 108 -8.38 42.65 12.08
N ASN A 109 -8.53 41.52 11.38
CA ASN A 109 -9.18 41.44 10.06
C ASN A 109 -10.67 41.03 10.12
N VAL A 110 -11.25 40.94 11.32
CA VAL A 110 -12.64 40.51 11.50
C VAL A 110 -13.59 41.64 11.08
N VAL A 111 -14.22 41.47 9.90
CA VAL A 111 -15.31 42.33 9.43
C VAL A 111 -16.48 42.20 10.42
N ALA A 112 -16.89 43.32 10.99
CA ALA A 112 -17.95 43.40 11.99
C ALA A 112 -19.33 43.48 11.31
N ASP A 113 -20.01 42.35 11.10
CA ASP A 113 -21.46 42.27 10.94
C ASP A 113 -21.94 40.84 11.21
N ASP A 114 -23.18 40.69 11.71
CA ASP A 114 -23.82 39.48 12.28
C ASP A 114 -23.51 38.17 11.49
N PRO A 115 -22.47 37.40 11.89
CA PRO A 115 -21.73 36.55 10.95
C PRO A 115 -22.16 35.07 10.89
N ASP A 116 -22.80 34.53 11.93
CA ASP A 116 -22.99 33.07 12.06
C ASP A 116 -24.10 32.53 11.13
N ASN A 117 -25.24 33.23 11.08
CA ASN A 117 -26.38 32.79 10.26
C ASN A 117 -26.11 32.96 8.76
N ASP A 118 -25.31 33.96 8.38
CA ASP A 118 -24.96 34.24 6.98
C ASP A 118 -23.94 33.20 6.45
N ALA A 119 -22.97 32.79 7.27
CA ALA A 119 -21.98 31.78 6.89
C ALA A 119 -22.60 30.40 6.63
N GLN A 120 -23.53 29.97 7.48
CA GLN A 120 -24.24 28.70 7.31
C GLN A 120 -25.14 28.72 6.07
N LEU A 121 -25.92 29.79 5.87
CA LEU A 121 -26.79 29.92 4.72
C LEU A 121 -26.01 29.90 3.40
N LYS A 122 -24.88 30.62 3.32
CA LYS A 122 -24.00 30.60 2.14
C LYS A 122 -23.45 29.20 1.86
N GLY A 123 -23.04 28.49 2.91
CA GLY A 123 -22.57 27.11 2.81
C GLY A 123 -23.65 26.16 2.26
N GLU A 124 -24.85 26.23 2.80
CA GLU A 124 -25.99 25.43 2.36
C GLU A 124 -26.38 25.72 0.89
N ILE A 125 -26.34 27.00 0.48
CA ILE A 125 -26.59 27.39 -0.92
C ILE A 125 -25.58 26.70 -1.84
N ILE A 126 -24.27 26.80 -1.55
CA ILE A 126 -23.22 26.19 -2.39
C ILE A 126 -23.35 24.66 -2.41
N LEU A 127 -23.56 24.03 -1.25
CA LEU A 127 -23.70 22.58 -1.13
C LEU A 127 -24.96 22.04 -1.84
N SER A 128 -26.05 22.80 -1.84
CA SER A 128 -27.27 22.43 -2.57
C SER A 128 -27.04 22.43 -4.08
N GLN A 129 -26.24 23.38 -4.59
CA GLN A 129 -25.91 23.49 -6.01
C GLN A 129 -24.89 22.44 -6.46
N LEU A 130 -23.97 22.03 -5.56
CA LEU A 130 -23.09 20.90 -5.83
C LEU A 130 -23.90 19.62 -6.13
N LYS A 131 -25.03 19.43 -5.43
CA LYS A 131 -25.91 18.27 -5.66
C LYS A 131 -26.71 18.36 -6.97
N SER A 132 -27.06 19.56 -7.42
CA SER A 132 -27.79 19.77 -8.68
C SER A 132 -26.90 19.81 -9.92
N GLN A 133 -25.57 19.93 -9.76
CA GLN A 133 -24.59 20.09 -10.84
C GLN A 133 -24.87 21.31 -11.75
N SER A 134 -25.54 22.34 -11.23
CA SER A 134 -25.97 23.51 -11.99
C SER A 134 -25.51 24.80 -11.33
N PHE A 135 -24.29 25.26 -11.61
CA PHE A 135 -23.82 26.55 -11.13
C PHE A 135 -23.02 27.28 -12.22
N SER A 136 -23.02 28.61 -12.15
CA SER A 136 -22.15 29.47 -12.95
C SER A 136 -21.31 30.34 -12.03
N ILE A 137 -20.00 30.34 -12.27
CA ILE A 137 -19.05 31.19 -11.57
C ILE A 137 -18.71 32.36 -12.49
N ALA A 138 -19.07 33.57 -12.07
CA ALA A 138 -18.76 34.80 -12.80
C ALA A 138 -17.71 35.61 -12.03
N ALA A 139 -16.67 36.03 -12.73
CA ALA A 139 -15.70 36.99 -12.20
C ALA A 139 -16.22 38.41 -12.47
N GLU A 140 -16.43 39.20 -11.41
CA GLU A 140 -16.85 40.59 -11.55
C GLU A 140 -15.61 41.46 -11.85
N GLY A 141 -15.63 42.20 -12.97
CA GLY A 141 -14.52 43.08 -13.37
C GLY A 141 -13.70 42.61 -14.58
N THR A 142 -14.33 42.03 -15.61
CA THR A 142 -13.70 41.47 -16.84
C THR A 142 -12.89 42.42 -17.73
N SER A 143 -12.46 43.60 -17.24
CA SER A 143 -11.44 44.36 -17.95
C SER A 143 -10.10 43.64 -17.83
N PRO A 144 -9.42 43.26 -18.93
CA PRO A 144 -8.21 42.43 -18.95
C PRO A 144 -6.95 43.07 -18.29
N SER A 145 -7.12 44.17 -17.57
CA SER A 145 -6.05 44.94 -16.93
C SER A 145 -6.26 45.21 -15.43
N LEU A 146 -7.39 44.78 -14.86
CA LEU A 146 -7.66 44.95 -13.43
C LEU A 146 -7.71 43.59 -12.73
N PRO A 147 -7.16 43.48 -11.51
CA PRO A 147 -7.25 42.26 -10.72
C PRO A 147 -8.71 41.95 -10.40
N VAL A 148 -9.09 40.68 -10.47
CA VAL A 148 -10.43 40.21 -10.10
C VAL A 148 -10.65 40.53 -8.62
N THR A 149 -11.55 41.46 -8.32
CA THR A 149 -11.78 41.89 -6.93
C THR A 149 -12.76 40.98 -6.20
N GLN A 150 -13.75 40.45 -6.92
CA GLN A 150 -14.82 39.62 -6.36
C GLN A 150 -15.28 38.55 -7.36
N ILE A 151 -15.66 37.40 -6.82
CA ILE A 151 -16.29 36.32 -7.58
C ILE A 151 -17.71 36.17 -7.08
N THR A 152 -18.66 36.20 -8.00
CA THR A 152 -20.06 35.95 -7.70
C THR A 152 -20.40 34.52 -8.06
N PHE A 153 -20.87 33.77 -7.06
CA PHE A 153 -21.47 32.46 -7.24
C PHE A 153 -22.96 32.66 -7.45
N GLU A 154 -23.42 32.46 -8.69
CA GLU A 154 -24.82 32.56 -9.05
C GLU A 154 -25.46 31.17 -8.94
N ALA A 155 -26.33 31.02 -7.94
CA ALA A 155 -27.11 29.80 -7.76
C ALA A 155 -28.28 29.76 -8.76
N ALA A 156 -28.67 28.55 -9.20
CA ALA A 156 -29.84 28.37 -10.05
C ALA A 156 -31.13 28.78 -9.30
N GLU A 157 -31.91 29.69 -9.91
CA GLU A 157 -33.26 30.18 -9.55
C GLU A 157 -33.52 30.43 -8.04
N ASP A 158 -33.69 31.71 -7.66
CA ASP A 158 -34.13 32.23 -6.35
C ASP A 158 -33.27 31.94 -5.10
N ALA A 159 -32.20 31.14 -5.19
CA ALA A 159 -31.35 30.76 -4.05
C ALA A 159 -30.34 31.85 -3.59
N GLY A 160 -30.29 33.00 -4.27
CA GLY A 160 -29.39 34.11 -3.94
C GLY A 160 -28.00 34.02 -4.59
N THR A 161 -27.25 35.11 -4.50
CA THR A 161 -25.86 35.21 -4.99
C THR A 161 -24.89 35.24 -3.82
N VAL A 162 -23.83 34.43 -3.88
CA VAL A 162 -22.78 34.43 -2.86
C VAL A 162 -21.54 35.13 -3.42
N ASN A 163 -21.19 36.27 -2.85
CA ASN A 163 -20.00 37.02 -3.26
C ASN A 163 -18.80 36.58 -2.42
N MET A 164 -17.71 36.18 -3.09
CA MET A 164 -16.44 35.78 -2.47
C MET A 164 -15.38 36.86 -2.72
N SER A 165 -14.66 37.23 -1.67
CA SER A 165 -13.53 38.16 -1.76
C SER A 165 -12.31 37.49 -2.42
N ALA A 166 -11.41 38.28 -3.00
CA ALA A 166 -10.12 37.77 -3.53
C ALA A 166 -9.30 37.03 -2.45
N LEU A 167 -9.28 37.52 -1.21
CA LEU A 167 -8.59 36.86 -0.11
C LEU A 167 -9.22 35.50 0.24
N CYS A 168 -10.54 35.37 0.14
CA CYS A 168 -11.22 34.09 0.32
C CYS A 168 -10.79 33.08 -0.76
N THR A 169 -10.78 33.49 -2.03
CA THR A 169 -10.48 32.58 -3.14
C THR A 169 -9.02 32.12 -3.12
N GLU A 170 -8.09 33.00 -2.70
CA GLU A 170 -6.71 32.63 -2.40
C GLU A 170 -6.59 31.66 -1.22
N THR A 171 -7.40 31.84 -0.17
CA THR A 171 -7.45 30.92 0.97
C THR A 171 -7.99 29.54 0.56
N LEU A 172 -8.95 29.49 -0.37
CA LEU A 172 -9.48 28.24 -0.94
C LEU A 172 -8.48 27.48 -1.83
N LEU A 173 -7.32 28.07 -2.17
CA LEU A 173 -6.26 27.34 -2.85
C LEU A 173 -5.67 26.21 -1.99
N TYR A 174 -5.57 26.40 -0.68
CA TYR A 174 -5.07 25.38 0.25
C TYR A 174 -5.91 24.09 0.24
N PRO A 175 -7.23 24.13 0.48
CA PRO A 175 -8.06 22.92 0.39
C PRO A 175 -8.09 22.32 -1.02
N THR A 176 -7.97 23.13 -2.08
CA THR A 176 -7.86 22.62 -3.46
C THR A 176 -6.64 21.71 -3.62
N GLN A 177 -5.47 22.18 -3.19
CA GLN A 177 -4.21 21.43 -3.25
C GLN A 177 -4.27 20.19 -2.35
N HIS A 178 -4.90 20.33 -1.18
CA HIS A 178 -5.08 19.25 -0.23
C HIS A 178 -5.95 18.11 -0.80
N PHE A 179 -7.11 18.42 -1.37
CA PHE A 179 -7.99 17.41 -1.99
C PHE A 179 -7.37 16.78 -3.24
N GLN A 180 -6.58 17.53 -4.01
CA GLN A 180 -5.82 16.95 -5.13
C GLN A 180 -4.86 15.86 -4.64
N ASN A 181 -4.19 16.09 -3.51
CA ASN A 181 -3.26 15.13 -2.91
C ASN A 181 -4.00 13.93 -2.29
N ASN A 182 -5.12 14.14 -1.60
CA ASN A 182 -5.95 13.04 -1.10
C ASN A 182 -6.44 12.15 -2.26
N LYS A 183 -6.93 12.73 -3.35
CA LYS A 183 -7.36 11.99 -4.54
C LYS A 183 -6.28 11.03 -5.08
N ARG A 184 -5.02 11.48 -5.11
CA ARG A 184 -3.86 10.67 -5.54
C ARG A 184 -3.55 9.55 -4.57
N GLU A 185 -3.65 9.85 -3.29
CA GLU A 185 -3.48 8.89 -2.21
C GLU A 185 -4.51 7.75 -2.32
N GLU A 186 -5.80 8.05 -2.49
CA GLU A 186 -6.86 7.05 -2.64
C GLU A 186 -6.62 6.15 -3.87
N ILE A 187 -6.15 6.71 -4.99
CA ILE A 187 -5.77 5.91 -6.18
C ILE A 187 -4.64 4.94 -5.85
N ALA A 188 -3.59 5.39 -5.15
CA ALA A 188 -2.47 4.54 -4.78
C ALA A 188 -2.91 3.38 -3.86
N PHE A 189 -3.78 3.65 -2.88
CA PHE A 189 -4.32 2.62 -2.01
C PHE A 189 -5.28 1.66 -2.71
N MET A 190 -6.05 2.13 -3.69
CA MET A 190 -6.85 1.27 -4.56
C MET A 190 -5.97 0.25 -5.31
N PHE A 191 -4.88 0.71 -5.94
CA PHE A 191 -3.91 -0.19 -6.58
C PHE A 191 -3.23 -1.12 -5.59
N LEU A 192 -2.93 -0.65 -4.38
CA LEU A 192 -2.34 -1.48 -3.32
C LEU A 192 -3.26 -2.66 -2.95
N GLN A 193 -4.58 -2.48 -2.91
CA GLN A 193 -5.50 -3.59 -2.63
C GLN A 193 -5.48 -4.65 -3.72
N PHE A 194 -5.53 -4.24 -4.98
CA PHE A 194 -5.42 -5.18 -6.10
C PHE A 194 -4.10 -5.95 -6.08
N TRP A 195 -3.00 -5.25 -5.80
CA TRP A 195 -1.68 -5.87 -5.66
C TRP A 195 -1.63 -6.87 -4.50
N LEU A 196 -2.18 -6.53 -3.32
CA LEU A 196 -2.27 -7.46 -2.19
C LEU A 196 -3.10 -8.70 -2.49
N PHE A 197 -4.20 -8.54 -3.25
CA PHE A 197 -4.99 -9.68 -3.70
C PHE A 197 -4.18 -10.58 -4.62
N VAL A 198 -3.48 -10.01 -5.61
CA VAL A 198 -2.59 -10.77 -6.51
C VAL A 198 -1.50 -11.51 -5.73
N LEU A 199 -0.85 -10.84 -4.77
CA LEU A 199 0.15 -11.50 -3.91
C LEU A 199 -0.46 -12.63 -3.08
N SER A 200 -1.66 -12.44 -2.53
CA SER A 200 -2.36 -13.47 -1.76
C SER A 200 -2.67 -14.69 -2.63
N VAL A 201 -3.12 -14.48 -3.88
CA VAL A 201 -3.35 -15.54 -4.86
C VAL A 201 -2.06 -16.29 -5.19
N ILE A 202 -0.97 -15.58 -5.46
CA ILE A 202 0.35 -16.18 -5.73
C ILE A 202 0.85 -16.95 -4.51
N ALA A 203 0.68 -16.40 -3.31
CA ALA A 203 1.05 -17.04 -2.05
C ALA A 203 0.37 -18.40 -1.89
N MET A 204 -0.92 -18.49 -2.19
CA MET A 204 -1.68 -19.74 -2.15
C MET A 204 -1.34 -20.72 -3.27
N ILE A 205 -1.12 -20.22 -4.51
CA ILE A 205 -0.81 -21.11 -5.64
C ILE A 205 0.56 -21.78 -5.45
N HIS A 206 1.50 -21.07 -4.82
CA HIS A 206 2.88 -21.52 -4.68
C HIS A 206 3.25 -21.94 -3.25
N ASP A 207 2.30 -21.94 -2.31
CA ASP A 207 2.55 -22.12 -0.87
C ASP A 207 3.75 -21.29 -0.40
N SER A 208 3.78 -20.02 -0.81
CA SER A 208 4.97 -19.16 -0.73
C SER A 208 4.99 -18.32 0.54
N VAL A 209 5.83 -18.72 1.50
CA VAL A 209 6.04 -18.02 2.77
C VAL A 209 6.40 -16.53 2.60
N PRO A 210 7.32 -16.12 1.68
CA PRO A 210 7.62 -14.70 1.48
C PRO A 210 6.39 -13.87 1.13
N HIS A 211 5.53 -14.35 0.23
CA HIS A 211 4.35 -13.60 -0.19
C HIS A 211 3.35 -13.41 0.96
N VAL A 212 3.18 -14.44 1.81
CA VAL A 212 2.33 -14.33 3.01
C VAL A 212 2.90 -13.29 4.00
N LEU A 213 4.20 -13.34 4.25
CA LEU A 213 4.88 -12.37 5.12
C LEU A 213 4.82 -10.94 4.58
N THR A 214 4.95 -10.77 3.26
CA THR A 214 4.75 -9.48 2.57
C THR A 214 3.34 -8.97 2.81
N VAL A 215 2.30 -9.78 2.53
CA VAL A 215 0.90 -9.40 2.77
C VAL A 215 0.68 -9.01 4.23
N PHE A 216 1.20 -9.79 5.18
CA PHE A 216 1.10 -9.48 6.60
C PHE A 216 1.75 -8.15 6.97
N THR A 217 2.98 -7.91 6.50
CA THR A 217 3.71 -6.66 6.77
C THR A 217 2.98 -5.46 6.18
N THR A 218 2.47 -5.58 4.95
CA THR A 218 1.69 -4.50 4.34
C THR A 218 0.38 -4.25 5.08
N ARG A 219 -0.27 -5.28 5.64
CA ARG A 219 -1.47 -5.08 6.45
C ARG A 219 -1.17 -4.30 7.74
N ILE A 220 -0.01 -4.52 8.38
CA ILE A 220 0.43 -3.69 9.51
C ILE A 220 0.54 -2.22 9.08
N LEU A 221 1.23 -1.97 7.96
CA LEU A 221 1.43 -0.61 7.44
C LEU A 221 0.11 0.06 7.05
N LEU A 222 -0.81 -0.67 6.41
CA LEU A 222 -2.15 -0.18 6.05
C LEU A 222 -2.98 0.17 7.29
N THR A 223 -2.99 -0.69 8.32
CA THR A 223 -3.69 -0.39 9.57
C THR A 223 -3.12 0.86 10.23
N ALA A 224 -1.79 0.99 10.28
CA ALA A 224 -1.16 2.19 10.82
C ALA A 224 -1.52 3.45 10.01
N TRP A 225 -1.56 3.33 8.68
CA TRP A 225 -1.95 4.42 7.79
C TRP A 225 -3.41 4.83 7.98
N SER A 226 -4.37 3.90 8.04
CA SER A 226 -5.78 4.24 8.25
C SER A 226 -6.02 4.94 9.60
N ILE A 227 -5.28 4.56 10.65
CA ILE A 227 -5.32 5.28 11.95
C ILE A 227 -4.81 6.71 11.78
N TYR A 228 -3.67 6.88 11.09
CA TYR A 228 -3.10 8.19 10.82
C TYR A 228 -4.01 9.05 9.94
N SER A 229 -4.64 8.50 8.90
CA SER A 229 -5.56 9.23 8.02
C SER A 229 -6.77 9.74 8.80
N LEU A 230 -7.37 8.91 9.66
CA LEU A 230 -8.51 9.33 10.48
C LEU A 230 -8.14 10.50 11.40
N TRP A 231 -7.00 10.41 12.09
CA TRP A 231 -6.48 11.52 12.91
C TRP A 231 -6.20 12.78 12.09
N ARG A 232 -5.59 12.61 10.90
CA ARG A 232 -5.27 13.72 9.99
C ARG A 232 -6.54 14.41 9.47
N THR A 233 -7.61 13.66 9.19
CA THR A 233 -8.91 14.20 8.76
C THR A 233 -9.53 15.07 9.85
N GLU A 234 -9.52 14.63 11.11
CA GLU A 234 -10.01 15.45 12.24
C GLU A 234 -9.18 16.72 12.43
N TRP A 235 -7.85 16.60 12.33
CA TRP A 235 -6.96 17.77 12.41
C TRP A 235 -7.25 18.76 11.28
N GLN A 236 -7.41 18.28 10.05
CA GLN A 236 -7.75 19.12 8.89
C GLN A 236 -9.09 19.81 9.01
N GLN A 237 -10.09 19.13 9.56
CA GLN A 237 -11.38 19.73 9.87
C GLN A 237 -11.21 20.96 10.75
N SER A 238 -10.43 20.86 11.82
CA SER A 238 -10.18 22.00 12.73
C SER A 238 -9.46 23.17 12.04
N VAL A 239 -8.53 22.87 11.13
CA VAL A 239 -7.80 23.88 10.35
C VAL A 239 -8.75 24.59 9.39
N PHE A 240 -9.59 23.85 8.67
CA PHE A 240 -10.52 24.41 7.69
C PHE A 240 -11.61 25.21 8.38
N GLN A 241 -12.15 24.71 9.49
CA GLN A 241 -13.17 25.40 10.26
C GLN A 241 -12.69 26.77 10.73
N THR A 242 -11.47 26.87 11.26
CA THR A 242 -10.93 28.16 11.75
C THR A 242 -10.57 29.11 10.60
N MET A 243 -10.07 28.56 9.49
CA MET A 243 -9.54 29.35 8.37
C MET A 243 -10.61 29.82 7.38
N ILE A 244 -11.71 29.08 7.23
CA ILE A 244 -12.69 29.26 6.16
C ILE A 244 -14.09 29.49 6.72
N GLU A 245 -14.48 28.75 7.77
CA GLU A 245 -15.87 28.71 8.24
C GLU A 245 -16.12 29.66 9.41
N THR A 246 -15.10 29.90 10.24
CA THR A 246 -15.23 30.71 11.45
C THR A 246 -15.60 32.15 11.07
N PRO A 247 -16.58 32.74 11.76
CA PRO A 247 -16.91 34.16 11.67
C PRO A 247 -15.68 35.07 11.69
N GLY A 248 -15.55 35.93 10.69
CA GLY A 248 -14.40 36.84 10.56
C GLY A 248 -13.17 36.24 9.90
N SER A 249 -13.23 34.98 9.48
CA SER A 249 -12.27 34.42 8.53
C SER A 249 -12.47 35.05 7.12
N PRO A 250 -11.46 34.99 6.23
CA PRO A 250 -11.54 35.60 4.89
C PRO A 250 -12.76 35.20 4.07
N CYS A 251 -13.24 33.96 4.27
CA CYS A 251 -14.41 33.42 3.59
C CYS A 251 -15.69 33.55 4.42
N SER A 252 -15.66 33.15 5.70
CA SER A 252 -16.86 33.05 6.56
C SER A 252 -18.00 32.29 5.86
N ILE A 253 -17.70 31.10 5.32
CA ILE A 253 -18.67 30.23 4.61
C ILE A 253 -18.53 28.81 5.17
N ALA A 254 -19.64 28.22 5.63
CA ALA A 254 -19.67 26.85 6.14
C ALA A 254 -19.71 25.82 4.99
N LEU A 255 -18.60 25.69 4.25
CA LEU A 255 -18.52 24.84 3.06
C LEU A 255 -18.33 23.34 3.39
N PHE A 256 -17.71 23.04 4.53
CA PHE A 256 -17.30 21.68 4.91
C PHE A 256 -18.03 21.16 6.16
N GLU A 257 -18.61 22.06 6.96
CA GLU A 257 -19.40 21.76 8.15
C GLU A 257 -20.81 21.21 7.82
N GLY A 258 -21.43 20.54 8.80
CA GLY A 258 -22.78 19.98 8.72
C GLY A 258 -22.83 18.46 8.69
N SER A 259 -24.01 17.89 8.97
CA SER A 259 -24.24 16.43 9.01
C SER A 259 -24.06 15.73 7.65
N GLY A 260 -24.03 16.49 6.56
CA GLY A 260 -23.69 16.05 5.21
C GLY A 260 -22.44 16.72 4.63
N GLY A 261 -21.64 17.39 5.45
CA GLY A 261 -20.41 18.07 5.03
C GLY A 261 -19.28 17.08 4.70
N TYR A 262 -18.25 17.57 4.00
CA TYR A 262 -17.12 16.76 3.52
C TYR A 262 -16.50 15.89 4.61
N PHE A 263 -16.13 16.47 5.75
CA PHE A 263 -15.40 15.76 6.80
C PHE A 263 -16.26 14.69 7.48
N ALA A 264 -17.54 14.96 7.71
CA ALA A 264 -18.46 13.98 8.28
C ALA A 264 -18.62 12.75 7.37
N VAL A 265 -18.78 12.98 6.06
CA VAL A 265 -18.89 11.90 5.07
C VAL A 265 -17.56 11.16 4.91
N ARG A 266 -16.42 11.87 4.91
CA ARG A 266 -15.10 11.25 4.84
C ARG A 266 -14.83 10.35 6.04
N VAL A 267 -15.04 10.83 7.25
CA VAL A 267 -14.90 10.06 8.50
C VAL A 267 -15.81 8.82 8.49
N LEU A 268 -17.04 8.96 7.97
CA LEU A 268 -17.98 7.84 7.81
C LEU A 268 -17.43 6.73 6.90
N TYR A 269 -16.57 7.04 5.92
CA TYR A 269 -15.91 6.05 5.07
C TYR A 269 -14.56 5.57 5.63
N GLU A 270 -13.79 6.42 6.30
CA GLU A 270 -12.50 6.07 6.92
C GLU A 270 -12.66 5.10 8.11
N ILE A 271 -13.74 5.21 8.89
CA ILE A 271 -14.02 4.29 10.02
C ILE A 271 -14.20 2.83 9.53
N PRO A 272 -15.07 2.53 8.55
CA PRO A 272 -15.14 1.21 7.93
C PRO A 272 -13.82 0.71 7.33
N ASP A 273 -13.04 1.58 6.66
CA ASP A 273 -11.72 1.21 6.14
C ASP A 273 -10.78 0.75 7.26
N LEU A 274 -10.74 1.48 8.38
CA LEU A 274 -9.96 1.10 9.55
C LEU A 274 -10.41 -0.24 10.15
N ILE A 275 -11.73 -0.46 10.29
CA ILE A 275 -12.27 -1.73 10.79
C ILE A 275 -11.87 -2.89 9.86
N LEU A 276 -11.97 -2.68 8.54
CA LEU A 276 -11.55 -3.69 7.55
C LEU A 276 -10.05 -3.96 7.61
N ASN A 277 -9.20 -2.95 7.80
CA ASN A 277 -7.76 -3.14 7.93
C ASN A 277 -7.41 -3.87 9.24
N CYS A 278 -8.03 -3.52 10.37
CA CYS A 278 -7.84 -4.21 11.65
C CYS A 278 -8.26 -5.69 11.59
N THR A 279 -9.42 -5.98 11.00
CA THR A 279 -9.91 -7.37 10.85
C THR A 279 -9.01 -8.17 9.90
N ALA A 280 -8.60 -7.60 8.78
CA ALA A 280 -7.65 -8.24 7.86
C ALA A 280 -6.28 -8.47 8.48
N LEU A 281 -5.79 -7.54 9.30
CA LEU A 281 -4.55 -7.73 10.03
C LEU A 281 -4.67 -8.89 11.02
N GLY A 282 -5.75 -8.98 11.80
CA GLY A 282 -5.98 -10.09 12.73
C GLY A 282 -6.01 -11.46 12.03
N ILE A 283 -6.75 -11.56 10.92
CA ILE A 283 -6.81 -12.79 10.11
C ILE A 283 -5.45 -13.11 9.49
N SER A 284 -4.77 -12.11 8.91
CA SER A 284 -3.45 -12.29 8.31
C SER A 284 -2.39 -12.69 9.34
N ALA A 285 -2.45 -12.15 10.56
CA ALA A 285 -1.58 -12.53 11.66
C ALA A 285 -1.77 -13.99 12.05
N PHE A 286 -3.03 -14.41 12.24
CA PHE A 286 -3.38 -15.79 12.57
C PHE A 286 -2.90 -16.78 11.51
N LEU A 287 -3.13 -16.45 10.23
CA LEU A 287 -2.74 -17.33 9.11
C LEU A 287 -1.23 -17.36 8.91
N SER A 288 -0.55 -16.21 8.99
CA SER A 288 0.91 -16.13 8.90
C SER A 288 1.55 -16.92 10.03
N TRP A 289 1.05 -16.79 11.26
CA TRP A 289 1.50 -17.56 12.40
C TRP A 289 1.35 -19.07 12.18
N THR A 290 0.16 -19.49 11.72
CA THR A 290 -0.14 -20.91 11.46
C THR A 290 0.75 -21.48 10.36
N LEU A 291 0.89 -20.77 9.24
CA LEU A 291 1.73 -21.19 8.12
C LEU A 291 3.21 -21.24 8.49
N LEU A 292 3.72 -20.24 9.21
CA LEU A 292 5.10 -20.25 9.70
C LEU A 292 5.35 -21.42 10.66
N ARG A 293 4.39 -21.74 11.53
CA ARG A 293 4.51 -22.87 12.46
C ARG A 293 4.54 -24.22 11.72
N THR A 294 3.61 -24.44 10.79
CA THR A 294 3.59 -25.66 9.97
C THR A 294 4.86 -25.78 9.15
N TYR A 295 5.24 -24.70 8.46
CA TYR A 295 6.44 -24.66 7.63
C TYR A 295 7.71 -24.95 8.44
N ASN A 296 7.88 -24.34 9.61
CA ASN A 296 9.03 -24.63 10.49
C ASN A 296 9.03 -26.10 10.92
N THR A 297 7.87 -26.65 11.29
CA THR A 297 7.78 -28.05 11.75
C THR A 297 8.16 -29.01 10.63
N GLU A 298 7.61 -28.84 9.43
CA GLU A 298 7.87 -29.72 8.29
C GLU A 298 9.30 -29.57 7.76
N THR A 299 9.74 -28.33 7.54
CA THR A 299 11.04 -28.03 6.93
C THR A 299 12.21 -28.58 7.75
N PHE A 300 12.14 -28.52 9.08
CA PHE A 300 13.21 -29.02 9.96
C PHE A 300 13.13 -30.52 10.23
N THR A 301 11.92 -31.09 10.31
CA THR A 301 11.76 -32.51 10.62
C THR A 301 12.08 -33.39 9.41
N TYR A 302 11.71 -32.97 8.19
CA TYR A 302 11.88 -33.80 6.99
C TYR A 302 13.29 -33.77 6.41
N VAL A 303 13.96 -32.62 6.43
CA VAL A 303 15.26 -32.47 5.74
C VAL A 303 16.45 -32.62 6.69
N GLY A 304 16.24 -32.63 8.01
CA GLY A 304 17.32 -32.75 8.99
C GLY A 304 18.40 -31.68 8.84
N ALA A 305 18.02 -30.49 8.38
CA ALA A 305 18.97 -29.47 7.95
C ALA A 305 19.83 -28.95 9.12
N PRO A 306 21.16 -28.82 8.94
CA PRO A 306 22.02 -28.15 9.91
C PRO A 306 21.51 -26.74 10.26
N LYS A 307 21.67 -26.33 11.53
CA LYS A 307 21.24 -25.01 12.05
C LYS A 307 21.76 -23.83 11.21
N ALA A 308 22.98 -23.94 10.67
CA ALA A 308 23.57 -22.92 9.82
C ALA A 308 22.78 -22.66 8.51
N ILE A 309 22.26 -23.71 7.87
CA ILE A 309 21.46 -23.59 6.63
C ILE A 309 20.09 -22.98 6.95
N THR A 310 19.54 -23.36 8.11
CA THR A 310 18.27 -22.80 8.62
C THR A 310 18.34 -21.28 8.79
N ASP A 311 19.41 -20.79 9.40
CA ASP A 311 19.57 -19.35 9.62
C ASP A 311 19.80 -18.60 8.30
N LEU A 312 20.53 -19.20 7.35
CA LEU A 312 20.71 -18.64 6.01
C LEU A 312 19.38 -18.55 5.23
N TYR A 313 18.53 -19.57 5.35
CA TYR A 313 17.20 -19.58 4.74
C TYR A 313 16.30 -18.46 5.27
N LYS A 314 16.40 -18.10 6.56
CA LYS A 314 15.66 -16.96 7.13
C LYS A 314 16.07 -15.63 6.50
N TYR A 315 17.36 -15.40 6.26
CA TYR A 315 17.83 -14.20 5.57
C TYR A 315 17.35 -14.15 4.12
N PHE A 316 17.37 -15.29 3.43
CA PHE A 316 16.82 -15.39 2.07
C PHE A 316 15.33 -15.05 2.04
N LEU A 317 14.53 -15.59 2.97
CA LEU A 317 13.11 -15.25 3.09
C LEU A 317 12.90 -13.76 3.36
N ALA A 318 13.63 -13.18 4.32
CA ALA A 318 13.54 -11.76 4.64
C ALA A 318 13.85 -10.89 3.42
N LEU A 319 14.89 -11.25 2.65
CA LEU A 319 15.26 -10.55 1.43
C LEU A 319 14.16 -10.62 0.36
N GLN A 320 13.49 -11.76 0.19
CA GLN A 320 12.34 -11.89 -0.72
C GLN A 320 11.15 -11.03 -0.28
N VAL A 321 10.88 -10.92 1.02
CA VAL A 321 9.83 -10.04 1.56
C VAL A 321 10.17 -8.57 1.27
N CYS A 322 11.40 -8.15 1.57
CA CYS A 322 11.87 -6.79 1.29
C CYS A 322 11.74 -6.45 -0.19
N LEU A 323 12.20 -7.33 -1.09
CA LEU A 323 12.13 -7.12 -2.55
C LEU A 323 10.69 -6.96 -3.06
N GLN A 324 9.74 -7.73 -2.52
CA GLN A 324 8.33 -7.62 -2.93
C GLN A 324 7.70 -6.30 -2.46
N LEU A 325 7.92 -5.93 -1.19
CA LEU A 325 7.47 -4.64 -0.65
C LEU A 325 8.09 -3.48 -1.42
N GLU A 326 9.40 -3.57 -1.65
CA GLU A 326 10.20 -2.53 -2.31
C GLU A 326 9.76 -2.29 -3.74
N ALA A 327 9.46 -3.35 -4.51
CA ALA A 327 8.95 -3.22 -5.86
C ALA A 327 7.68 -2.37 -5.91
N PHE A 328 6.71 -2.63 -5.02
CA PHE A 328 5.49 -1.82 -4.96
C PHE A 328 5.77 -0.40 -4.46
N VAL A 329 6.50 -0.27 -3.36
CA VAL A 329 6.75 1.02 -2.71
C VAL A 329 7.54 1.97 -3.61
N ILE A 330 8.57 1.49 -4.33
CA ILE A 330 9.34 2.30 -5.29
C ILE A 330 8.46 2.75 -6.46
N ILE A 331 7.68 1.84 -7.06
CA ILE A 331 6.81 2.18 -8.20
C ILE A 331 5.77 3.21 -7.79
N THR A 332 5.13 3.03 -6.63
CA THR A 332 4.12 3.96 -6.11
C THR A 332 4.75 5.31 -5.75
N ALA A 333 5.90 5.33 -5.07
CA ALA A 333 6.61 6.58 -4.76
C ALA A 333 6.99 7.35 -6.04
N ALA A 334 7.52 6.65 -7.05
CA ALA A 334 7.87 7.24 -8.33
C ALA A 334 6.63 7.74 -9.09
N GLY A 335 5.54 6.97 -9.09
CA GLY A 335 4.27 7.35 -9.73
C GLY A 335 3.64 8.59 -9.09
N LEU A 336 3.59 8.65 -7.77
CA LEU A 336 3.09 9.82 -7.03
C LEU A 336 3.98 11.05 -7.29
N TRP A 337 5.30 10.88 -7.32
CA TRP A 337 6.23 11.97 -7.64
C TRP A 337 6.09 12.47 -9.07
N ILE A 338 5.97 11.59 -10.07
CA ILE A 338 5.72 11.96 -11.48
C ILE A 338 4.42 12.74 -11.58
N ASP A 339 3.33 12.21 -10.99
CA ASP A 339 2.04 12.87 -11.07
C ASP A 339 2.07 14.25 -10.42
N GLN A 340 2.79 14.39 -9.31
CA GLN A 340 3.04 15.68 -8.69
C GLN A 340 3.82 16.62 -9.62
N LEU A 341 4.90 16.13 -10.24
CA LEU A 341 5.79 16.92 -11.09
C LEU A 341 5.08 17.47 -12.33
N PHE A 342 4.19 16.69 -12.96
CA PHE A 342 3.57 17.05 -14.24
C PHE A 342 2.15 17.60 -14.13
N ASN A 343 1.35 17.16 -13.14
CA ASN A 343 -0.06 17.52 -13.04
C ASN A 343 -0.33 18.57 -11.94
N THR A 344 0.69 19.29 -11.45
CA THR A 344 0.52 20.39 -10.48
C THR A 344 1.33 21.64 -10.84
N TYR A 345 1.19 22.68 -10.01
CA TYR A 345 1.99 23.91 -10.04
C TYR A 345 3.51 23.67 -9.99
N ILE A 346 4.00 22.49 -9.56
CA ILE A 346 5.44 22.22 -9.57
C ILE A 346 6.01 22.23 -11.00
N HIS A 347 5.21 21.85 -12.01
CA HIS A 347 5.64 21.87 -13.40
C HIS A 347 6.09 23.27 -13.84
N THR A 348 5.40 24.32 -13.36
CA THR A 348 5.66 25.71 -13.75
C THR A 348 6.84 26.32 -12.99
N ILE A 349 7.12 25.85 -11.78
CA ILE A 349 8.18 26.37 -10.90
C ILE A 349 9.52 25.65 -11.13
N SER A 350 9.49 24.37 -11.49
CA SER A 350 10.69 23.53 -11.62
C SER A 350 11.53 23.87 -12.85
N GLN A 351 12.77 24.35 -12.63
CA GLN A 351 13.74 24.59 -13.71
C GLN A 351 14.37 23.30 -14.29
N HIS A 352 14.27 22.18 -13.58
CA HIS A 352 14.97 20.93 -13.91
C HIS A 352 14.03 19.75 -14.18
N THR A 353 12.81 20.02 -14.67
CA THR A 353 11.77 18.99 -14.92
C THR A 353 12.26 17.86 -15.82
N LEU A 354 13.04 18.17 -16.86
CA LEU A 354 13.61 17.17 -17.77
C LEU A 354 14.57 16.21 -17.07
N VAL A 355 15.35 16.69 -16.09
CA VAL A 355 16.29 15.83 -15.35
C VAL A 355 15.51 14.84 -14.48
N TYR A 356 14.46 15.30 -13.80
CA TYR A 356 13.60 14.41 -13.01
C TYR A 356 12.91 13.38 -13.88
N GLU A 357 12.38 13.78 -15.05
CA GLU A 357 11.75 12.86 -16.01
C GLU A 357 12.70 11.74 -16.43
N VAL A 358 13.92 12.08 -16.85
CA VAL A 358 14.93 11.10 -17.27
C VAL A 358 15.29 10.15 -16.14
N ILE A 359 15.48 10.67 -14.92
CA ILE A 359 15.80 9.83 -13.74
C ILE A 359 14.66 8.86 -13.46
N VAL A 360 13.41 9.30 -13.49
CA VAL A 360 12.29 8.41 -13.16
C VAL A 360 12.07 7.36 -14.26
N ILE A 361 12.18 7.72 -15.53
CA ILE A 361 12.14 6.74 -16.65
C ILE A 361 13.25 5.70 -16.48
N LEU A 362 14.46 6.15 -16.16
CA LEU A 362 15.59 5.26 -15.91
C LEU A 362 15.30 4.31 -14.73
N TYR A 363 14.71 4.81 -13.64
CA TYR A 363 14.29 3.98 -12.50
C TYR A 363 13.28 2.92 -12.93
N ALA A 364 12.23 3.30 -13.66
CA ALA A 364 11.19 2.38 -14.12
C ALA A 364 11.76 1.26 -15.01
N VAL A 365 12.68 1.60 -15.92
CA VAL A 365 13.30 0.64 -16.84
C VAL A 365 14.27 -0.30 -16.12
N LEU A 366 15.09 0.23 -15.19
CA LEU A 366 16.10 -0.56 -14.49
C LEU A 366 15.54 -1.43 -13.36
N LEU A 367 14.38 -1.08 -12.80
CA LEU A 367 13.77 -1.81 -11.68
C LEU A 367 13.47 -3.27 -12.04
N GLY A 368 12.91 -3.53 -13.22
CA GLY A 368 12.57 -4.88 -13.67
C GLY A 368 13.80 -5.81 -13.76
N PRO A 369 14.84 -5.46 -14.55
CA PRO A 369 16.10 -6.20 -14.59
C PRO A 369 16.74 -6.36 -13.21
N TRP A 370 16.68 -5.34 -12.36
CA TRP A 370 17.24 -5.39 -11.01
C TRP A 370 16.55 -6.43 -10.11
N LEU A 371 15.21 -6.48 -10.12
CA LEU A 371 14.43 -7.50 -9.40
C LEU A 371 14.74 -8.92 -9.93
N VAL A 372 14.87 -9.07 -11.26
CA VAL A 372 15.23 -10.36 -11.87
C VAL A 372 16.64 -10.79 -11.47
N MET A 373 17.61 -9.86 -11.45
CA MET A 373 18.97 -10.13 -10.97
C MET A 373 18.99 -10.57 -9.51
N ALA A 374 18.18 -9.93 -8.65
CA ALA A 374 18.03 -10.32 -7.26
C ALA A 374 17.54 -11.78 -7.15
N TRP A 375 16.40 -12.07 -7.79
CA TRP A 375 15.79 -13.39 -7.76
C TRP A 375 16.72 -14.47 -8.33
N TYR A 376 17.31 -14.22 -9.50
CA TYR A 376 18.16 -15.18 -10.19
C TYR A 376 19.50 -15.39 -9.45
N GLY A 377 20.19 -14.31 -9.13
CA GLY A 377 21.53 -14.35 -8.54
C GLY A 377 21.55 -15.01 -7.17
N ILE A 378 20.58 -14.67 -6.31
CA ILE A 378 20.53 -15.22 -4.95
C ILE A 378 20.07 -16.69 -4.96
N ARG A 379 19.08 -17.05 -5.80
CA ARG A 379 18.57 -18.43 -5.87
C ARG A 379 19.61 -19.42 -6.41
N HIS A 380 20.45 -18.99 -7.35
CA HIS A 380 21.47 -19.83 -7.97
C HIS A 380 22.88 -19.59 -7.39
N GLU A 381 23.00 -18.82 -6.29
CA GLU A 381 24.29 -18.44 -5.67
C GLU A 381 25.31 -17.83 -6.67
N HIS A 382 24.83 -17.14 -7.70
CA HIS A 382 25.70 -16.59 -8.74
C HIS A 382 26.32 -15.26 -8.31
N ARG A 383 27.51 -15.33 -7.69
CA ARG A 383 28.26 -14.19 -7.10
C ARG A 383 28.26 -12.91 -7.94
N SER A 384 28.56 -13.02 -9.24
CA SER A 384 28.63 -11.84 -10.12
C SER A 384 27.29 -11.15 -10.32
N VAL A 385 26.20 -11.92 -10.40
CA VAL A 385 24.86 -11.35 -10.61
C VAL A 385 24.35 -10.74 -9.29
N THR A 386 24.63 -11.39 -8.16
CA THR A 386 24.33 -10.81 -6.84
C THR A 386 25.13 -9.53 -6.57
N LEU A 387 26.40 -9.46 -6.99
CA LEU A 387 27.18 -8.23 -6.88
C LEU A 387 26.59 -7.11 -7.74
N ALA A 388 26.17 -7.41 -8.97
CA ALA A 388 25.49 -6.45 -9.85
C ALA A 388 24.15 -5.97 -9.24
N PHE A 389 23.39 -6.87 -8.62
CA PHE A 389 22.18 -6.54 -7.86
C PHE A 389 22.45 -5.60 -6.69
N ILE A 390 23.46 -5.90 -5.86
CA ILE A 390 23.86 -5.03 -4.73
C ILE A 390 24.31 -3.67 -5.23
N ALA A 391 25.13 -3.62 -6.29
CA ALA A 391 25.57 -2.38 -6.91
C ALA A 391 24.39 -1.56 -7.46
N GLY A 392 23.43 -2.21 -8.13
CA GLY A 392 22.20 -1.56 -8.61
C GLY A 392 21.35 -0.99 -7.46
N GLY A 393 21.22 -1.72 -6.35
CA GLY A 393 20.52 -1.22 -5.16
C GLY A 393 21.23 -0.01 -4.54
N GLY A 394 22.57 -0.03 -4.51
CA GLY A 394 23.37 1.12 -4.09
C GLY A 394 23.21 2.33 -5.01
N LEU A 395 23.07 2.13 -6.32
CA LEU A 395 22.80 3.20 -7.28
C LEU A 395 21.39 3.79 -7.10
N PHE A 396 20.37 2.97 -6.89
CA PHE A 396 19.02 3.45 -6.57
C PHE A 396 19.01 4.24 -5.25
N LEU A 397 19.71 3.76 -4.23
CA LEU A 397 19.83 4.47 -2.96
C LEU A 397 20.54 5.83 -3.15
N LEU A 398 21.66 5.85 -3.89
CA LEU A 398 22.38 7.08 -4.20
C LEU A 398 21.51 8.07 -4.97
N GLY A 399 20.79 7.62 -5.99
CA GLY A 399 19.89 8.48 -6.77
C GLY A 399 18.75 9.04 -5.92
N SER A 400 18.17 8.23 -5.03
CA SER A 400 17.13 8.70 -4.09
C SER A 400 17.67 9.74 -3.12
N LEU A 401 18.90 9.55 -2.62
CA LEU A 401 19.58 10.54 -1.77
C LEU A 401 19.93 11.82 -2.53
N LEU A 402 20.33 11.71 -3.80
CA LEU A 402 20.61 12.87 -4.65
C LEU A 402 19.35 13.68 -4.95
N MET A 403 18.15 13.07 -5.03
CA MET A 403 16.91 13.83 -5.19
C MET A 403 16.66 14.80 -4.03
N PHE A 404 17.13 14.48 -2.81
CA PHE A 404 17.05 15.39 -1.67
C PHE A 404 17.97 16.61 -1.76
N THR A 405 18.84 16.73 -2.77
CA THR A 405 19.54 18.01 -3.00
C THR A 405 18.60 19.06 -3.60
N SER A 406 17.44 18.67 -4.13
CA SER A 406 16.43 19.59 -4.64
C SER A 406 15.56 20.14 -3.51
N ASP A 407 15.39 21.46 -3.48
CA ASP A 407 14.49 22.12 -2.53
C ASP A 407 13.02 21.75 -2.78
N ILE A 408 12.60 21.65 -4.05
CA ILE A 408 11.24 21.20 -4.41
C ILE A 408 10.93 19.80 -3.87
N TYR A 409 11.85 18.84 -4.06
CA TYR A 409 11.67 17.47 -3.59
C TYR A 409 11.60 17.41 -2.05
N ARG A 410 12.49 18.12 -1.35
CA ARG A 410 12.48 18.21 0.12
C ARG A 410 11.19 18.83 0.65
N TRP A 411 10.74 19.90 0.01
CA TRP A 411 9.52 20.58 0.38
C TRP A 411 8.31 19.65 0.20
N MET A 412 8.22 18.98 -0.95
CA MET A 412 7.13 18.05 -1.23
C MET A 412 7.13 16.84 -0.27
N PHE A 413 8.31 16.33 0.09
CA PHE A 413 8.46 15.29 1.11
C PHE A 413 7.86 15.69 2.47
N TYR A 414 8.00 16.97 2.85
CA TYR A 414 7.45 17.50 4.10
C TYR A 414 5.96 17.86 3.99
N ALA A 415 5.57 18.51 2.88
CA ALA A 415 4.22 19.03 2.68
C ALA A 415 3.18 17.91 2.45
N TRP A 416 3.59 16.78 1.87
CA TRP A 416 2.69 15.65 1.58
C TRP A 416 3.11 14.38 2.33
N PRO A 417 2.51 14.10 3.51
CA PRO A 417 2.91 12.98 4.36
C PRO A 417 2.87 11.60 3.69
N CYS A 418 1.89 11.35 2.81
CA CYS A 418 1.76 10.06 2.13
C CYS A 418 2.96 9.77 1.24
N LEU A 419 3.30 10.73 0.37
CA LEU A 419 4.50 10.62 -0.46
C LEU A 419 5.76 10.50 0.42
N GLY A 420 5.88 11.30 1.48
CA GLY A 420 6.98 11.21 2.44
C GLY A 420 7.14 9.82 3.06
N CYS A 421 6.03 9.16 3.42
CA CYS A 421 6.02 7.79 3.93
C CYS A 421 6.46 6.77 2.88
N PHE A 422 5.97 6.87 1.63
CA PHE A 422 6.40 5.98 0.55
C PHE A 422 7.90 6.14 0.21
N ILE A 423 8.42 7.38 0.16
CA ILE A 423 9.85 7.64 -0.05
C ILE A 423 10.67 7.09 1.10
N THR A 424 10.25 7.32 2.35
CA THR A 424 10.95 6.82 3.54
C THR A 424 10.97 5.29 3.57
N ALA A 425 9.83 4.65 3.34
CA ALA A 425 9.72 3.20 3.25
C ALA A 425 10.60 2.63 2.13
N SER A 426 10.65 3.29 0.96
CA SER A 426 11.52 2.92 -0.16
C SER A 426 12.99 2.91 0.26
N ILE A 427 13.47 3.96 0.93
CA ILE A 427 14.87 4.08 1.37
C ILE A 427 15.20 3.01 2.42
N VAL A 428 14.32 2.78 3.40
CA VAL A 428 14.51 1.76 4.44
C VAL A 428 14.56 0.36 3.83
N LEU A 429 13.67 0.07 2.86
CA LEU A 429 13.65 -1.21 2.16
C LEU A 429 14.89 -1.39 1.28
N LEU A 430 15.31 -0.38 0.52
CA LEU A 430 16.55 -0.38 -0.28
C LEU A 430 17.77 -0.71 0.59
N VAL A 431 17.93 -0.02 1.73
CA VAL A 431 19.03 -0.26 2.68
C VAL A 431 18.97 -1.69 3.21
N SER A 432 17.78 -2.15 3.62
CA SER A 432 17.58 -3.51 4.13
C SER A 432 17.91 -4.56 3.08
N THR A 433 17.46 -4.37 1.85
CA THR A 433 17.71 -5.24 0.69
C THR A 433 19.20 -5.32 0.34
N VAL A 434 19.91 -4.19 0.34
CA VAL A 434 21.37 -4.14 0.11
C VAL A 434 22.12 -4.89 1.22
N VAL A 435 21.79 -4.64 2.50
CA VAL A 435 22.42 -5.30 3.65
C VAL A 435 22.17 -6.81 3.63
N LEU A 436 20.91 -7.23 3.45
CA LEU A 436 20.55 -8.65 3.34
C LEU A 436 21.20 -9.31 2.13
N GLY A 437 21.31 -8.61 1.00
CA GLY A 437 22.06 -9.06 -0.18
C GLY A 437 23.53 -9.33 0.12
N VAL A 438 24.20 -8.43 0.85
CA VAL A 438 25.60 -8.62 1.29
C VAL A 438 25.71 -9.82 2.25
N VAL A 439 24.77 -9.97 3.18
CA VAL A 439 24.73 -11.12 4.12
C VAL A 439 24.56 -12.43 3.34
N CYS A 440 23.65 -12.48 2.36
CA CYS A 440 23.50 -13.64 1.49
C CYS A 440 24.78 -13.94 0.72
N LEU A 441 25.39 -12.93 0.07
CA LEU A 441 26.62 -13.08 -0.71
C LEU A 441 27.79 -13.65 0.11
N ARG A 442 27.96 -13.19 1.35
CA ARG A 442 29.01 -13.71 2.26
C ARG A 442 28.80 -15.16 2.70
N ASN A 443 27.58 -15.69 2.51
CA ASN A 443 27.20 -17.03 2.93
C ASN A 443 27.01 -18.00 1.75
N PHE A 444 27.39 -17.62 0.53
CA PHE A 444 27.39 -18.52 -0.62
C PHE A 444 28.34 -19.72 -0.42
N ASP A 445 28.09 -20.80 -1.17
CA ASP A 445 28.80 -22.08 -1.13
C ASP A 445 28.59 -22.92 0.14
N LYS A 446 27.69 -22.49 1.04
CA LYS A 446 27.31 -23.26 2.24
C LYS A 446 26.18 -24.27 1.98
N GLY A 447 25.81 -24.49 0.72
CA GLY A 447 24.84 -25.51 0.30
C GLY A 447 23.37 -25.03 0.25
N LEU A 448 23.09 -23.72 0.30
CA LEU A 448 21.72 -23.20 0.23
C LEU A 448 21.07 -23.51 -1.13
N ALA A 449 21.81 -23.39 -2.23
CA ALA A 449 21.33 -23.70 -3.57
C ALA A 449 20.88 -25.17 -3.68
N HIS A 450 21.65 -26.10 -3.10
CA HIS A 450 21.29 -27.51 -3.08
C HIS A 450 20.00 -27.75 -2.27
N TYR A 451 19.88 -27.10 -1.11
CA TYR A 451 18.69 -27.17 -0.28
C TYR A 451 17.44 -26.63 -1.00
N LEU A 452 17.56 -25.45 -1.62
CA LEU A 452 16.47 -24.83 -2.40
C LEU A 452 16.09 -25.69 -3.61
N HIS A 453 17.06 -26.34 -4.25
CA HIS A 453 16.79 -27.26 -5.35
C HIS A 453 16.05 -28.52 -4.89
N ALA A 454 16.51 -29.15 -3.80
CA ALA A 454 15.83 -30.31 -3.21
C ALA A 454 14.39 -29.97 -2.81
N GLN A 455 14.18 -28.80 -2.17
CA GLN A 455 12.85 -28.31 -1.82
C GLN A 455 11.98 -28.06 -3.07
N ALA A 456 12.52 -27.43 -4.11
CA ALA A 456 11.80 -27.19 -5.35
C ALA A 456 11.37 -28.51 -6.01
N THR A 457 12.27 -29.49 -6.07
CA THR A 457 12.00 -30.82 -6.61
C THR A 457 10.90 -31.52 -5.80
N LEU A 458 11.00 -31.55 -4.47
CA LEU A 458 9.98 -32.13 -3.58
C LEU A 458 8.62 -31.46 -3.76
N SER A 459 8.59 -30.12 -3.84
CA SER A 459 7.35 -29.36 -4.06
C SER A 459 6.72 -29.62 -5.43
N SER A 460 7.53 -29.89 -6.45
CA SER A 460 7.08 -30.12 -7.83
C SER A 460 6.54 -31.53 -8.06
N SER A 461 6.99 -32.49 -7.25
CA SER A 461 6.62 -33.89 -7.38
C SER A 461 5.34 -34.27 -6.61
N ASP A 462 4.61 -33.29 -6.07
CA ASP A 462 3.39 -33.49 -5.26
C ASP A 462 3.56 -34.53 -4.13
N PHE A 463 4.79 -34.75 -3.65
CA PHE A 463 5.09 -35.52 -2.43
C PHE A 463 4.66 -34.74 -1.16
N ALA A 464 3.58 -33.97 -1.25
CA ALA A 464 2.96 -33.32 -0.11
C ALA A 464 2.34 -34.42 0.78
N PRO A 465 2.74 -34.52 2.06
CA PRO A 465 2.35 -35.60 2.97
C PRO A 465 0.85 -35.73 3.22
N GLU A 466 0.03 -34.72 2.87
CA GLU A 466 -1.44 -34.77 2.93
C GLU A 466 -2.05 -35.92 2.10
N VAL A 467 -1.35 -36.39 1.06
CA VAL A 467 -1.80 -37.54 0.25
C VAL A 467 -1.50 -38.87 0.96
N PHE A 468 -0.43 -38.94 1.76
CA PHE A 468 -0.01 -40.19 2.38
C PHE A 468 -0.64 -40.44 3.76
N THR A 469 -1.05 -39.41 4.49
CA THR A 469 -1.63 -39.59 5.84
C THR A 469 -3.11 -39.97 5.84
N ARG A 470 -3.85 -39.78 4.74
CA ARG A 470 -5.30 -40.07 4.74
C ARG A 470 -5.68 -41.49 4.30
N ASP A 471 -4.85 -42.14 3.49
CA ASP A 471 -5.15 -43.50 3.02
C ASP A 471 -4.78 -44.56 4.06
N VAL A 472 -3.77 -44.33 4.89
CA VAL A 472 -3.32 -45.31 5.89
C VAL A 472 -4.36 -45.45 7.01
N GLU A 473 -4.92 -44.36 7.52
CA GLU A 473 -5.87 -44.40 8.65
C GLU A 473 -7.28 -44.90 8.26
N SER A 474 -7.70 -44.68 6.99
CA SER A 474 -8.93 -45.27 6.46
C SER A 474 -8.80 -46.78 6.18
N THR A 475 -7.59 -47.25 5.93
CA THR A 475 -7.31 -48.69 5.77
C THR A 475 -7.32 -49.37 7.15
N TYR A 476 -6.74 -48.75 8.19
CA TYR A 476 -6.80 -49.32 9.55
C TYR A 476 -8.21 -49.39 10.13
N SER A 477 -9.11 -48.45 9.80
CA SER A 477 -10.50 -48.51 10.31
C SER A 477 -11.35 -49.58 9.63
N LYS A 478 -11.00 -50.01 8.40
CA LYS A 478 -11.66 -51.13 7.71
C LYS A 478 -11.02 -52.46 8.06
N ASP A 479 -9.70 -52.47 8.19
CA ASP A 479 -8.97 -53.65 8.59
C ASP A 479 -9.17 -53.98 10.07
N ASP A 480 -9.45 -53.06 10.99
CA ASP A 480 -9.73 -53.46 12.39
C ASP A 480 -11.06 -54.20 12.54
N ASP A 481 -12.09 -53.87 11.75
CA ASP A 481 -13.38 -54.57 11.72
C ASP A 481 -13.24 -55.96 11.05
N ASP A 482 -12.42 -56.05 9.99
CA ASP A 482 -12.14 -57.32 9.32
C ASP A 482 -11.09 -58.16 10.08
N LEU A 483 -10.17 -57.55 10.83
CA LEU A 483 -9.20 -58.17 11.73
C LEU A 483 -9.86 -58.64 13.01
N GLU A 484 -10.91 -57.99 13.52
CA GLU A 484 -11.76 -58.55 14.58
C GLU A 484 -12.51 -59.80 14.07
N LYS A 485 -13.11 -59.76 12.87
CA LYS A 485 -13.73 -60.95 12.26
C LYS A 485 -12.72 -62.07 12.01
N LEU A 486 -11.51 -61.73 11.57
CA LEU A 486 -10.41 -62.68 11.39
C LEU A 486 -9.88 -63.22 12.73
N LYS A 487 -9.81 -62.41 13.78
CA LYS A 487 -9.45 -62.87 15.14
C LYS A 487 -10.53 -63.79 15.72
N VAL A 488 -11.82 -63.53 15.48
CA VAL A 488 -12.90 -64.46 15.87
C VAL A 488 -12.82 -65.77 15.07
N SER A 489 -12.46 -65.72 13.78
CA SER A 489 -12.25 -66.90 12.93
C SER A 489 -10.95 -67.67 13.27
N LEU A 490 -9.87 -66.99 13.66
CA LEU A 490 -8.61 -67.61 14.06
C LEU A 490 -8.67 -68.14 15.49
N LYS A 491 -9.40 -67.49 16.40
CA LYS A 491 -9.60 -67.99 17.77
C LYS A 491 -10.43 -69.28 17.79
N SER A 492 -11.23 -69.56 16.77
CA SER A 492 -11.88 -70.87 16.59
C SER A 492 -10.99 -71.92 15.91
N ARG A 493 -9.87 -71.53 15.29
CA ARG A 493 -8.88 -72.45 14.67
C ARG A 493 -7.61 -72.69 15.49
N VAL A 494 -7.21 -71.78 16.38
CA VAL A 494 -5.93 -71.83 17.11
C VAL A 494 -6.04 -72.55 18.46
N GLN A 495 -7.11 -73.33 18.68
CA GLN A 495 -7.13 -74.34 19.74
C GLN A 495 -6.43 -75.67 19.35
N SER A 496 -5.70 -75.67 18.23
CA SER A 496 -4.92 -76.80 17.75
C SER A 496 -3.68 -76.34 16.97
N GLN A 497 -2.68 -75.78 17.65
CA GLN A 497 -1.24 -75.95 17.34
C GLN A 497 -0.41 -74.97 18.17
N ASN A 498 0.29 -75.50 19.17
CA ASN A 498 1.46 -74.85 19.77
C ASN A 498 2.64 -74.99 18.81
N GLY A 499 3.26 -73.88 18.44
CA GLY A 499 4.52 -73.85 17.71
C GLY A 499 5.17 -72.47 17.82
N ASP A 500 6.39 -72.46 18.38
CA ASP A 500 7.29 -71.31 18.58
C ASP A 500 7.44 -70.41 17.36
N PHE A 501 7.44 -69.08 17.58
CA PHE A 501 7.85 -68.10 16.58
C PHE A 501 9.01 -67.25 17.10
N THR A 502 10.17 -67.46 16.48
CA THR A 502 11.44 -66.75 16.65
C THR A 502 11.40 -65.33 16.08
N THR A 503 11.97 -64.39 16.82
CA THR A 503 12.20 -62.99 16.47
C THR A 503 13.28 -62.82 15.39
N TYR A 504 12.95 -62.14 14.28
CA TYR A 504 13.91 -61.72 13.26
C TYR A 504 14.56 -60.38 13.62
N TYR A 505 15.89 -60.39 13.72
CA TYR A 505 16.75 -59.21 13.82
C TYR A 505 16.84 -58.49 12.47
N LEU A 506 16.68 -57.16 12.47
CA LEU A 506 16.98 -56.29 11.32
C LEU A 506 18.49 -55.98 11.25
N PRO A 507 19.10 -55.94 10.05
CA PRO A 507 20.52 -55.72 9.88
C PRO A 507 20.91 -54.23 10.04
N ASN A 508 22.02 -54.04 10.76
CA ASN A 508 22.68 -52.76 11.00
C ASN A 508 23.31 -52.25 9.69
N LEU A 509 22.89 -51.09 9.18
CA LEU A 509 23.51 -50.46 8.02
C LEU A 509 24.82 -49.77 8.42
N GLY A 510 25.90 -50.22 7.78
CA GLY A 510 27.28 -49.83 8.03
C GLY A 510 27.59 -48.36 7.73
N ARG A 511 28.39 -47.79 8.62
CA ARG A 511 29.04 -46.48 8.51
C ARG A 511 30.29 -46.63 7.64
N GLU A 512 30.20 -46.28 6.36
CA GLU A 512 31.39 -46.15 5.50
C GLU A 512 32.10 -44.82 5.76
N SER A 513 33.35 -44.96 6.19
CA SER A 513 34.36 -43.93 6.38
C SER A 513 34.97 -43.49 5.04
N TYR A 514 34.84 -42.21 4.69
CA TYR A 514 35.66 -41.59 3.65
C TYR A 514 36.88 -40.91 4.26
N LEU A 515 38.06 -41.41 3.88
CA LEU A 515 39.39 -40.82 4.08
C LEU A 515 40.13 -40.90 2.73
N SER A 516 40.91 -39.86 2.41
CA SER A 516 41.70 -39.61 1.18
C SER A 516 40.85 -39.10 -0.02
N ARG A 517 41.12 -37.94 -0.62
CA ARG A 517 42.38 -37.33 -1.06
C ARG A 517 42.33 -35.80 -0.99
#